data_AF-A0A158H6E6-F1
#
_entry.id   AF-A0A158H6E6-F1
#
_cell.length_a   1.000
_cell.length_b   1.000
_cell.length_c   1.000
_cell.angle_alpha   90.00
_cell.angle_beta   90.00
_cell.angle_gamma   90.00
#
_symmetry.space_group_name_H-M   'P 1'
#
loop_
_entity.id
_entity.type
_entity.pdbx_description
1 polymer ?
#
loop_
_entity_poly.entity_id
_entity_poly.type
_entity_poly.pdbx_seq_one_letter_code
_entity_poly.pdbx_strand_id
1 'polypeptide(L)' 'MTTSQSSHTPTAPALHVFEQAGGWHWGITVPRMMGSGFKVIAFSEKTFSVEDAARTDGSQALASLADNSTCN' A
#
# COMPACT_ATOMS: atom_id res chain seq x y z
N MET A 1 -12.76 19.94 -21.49
CA MET A 1 -12.53 19.94 -20.04
C MET A 1 -11.28 19.11 -19.79
N THR A 2 -10.17 19.74 -19.43
CA THR A 2 -8.91 19.05 -19.12
C THR A 2 -8.73 19.15 -17.62
N THR A 3 -9.06 18.07 -16.89
CA THR A 3 -8.71 17.97 -15.48
C THR A 3 -7.21 17.71 -15.42
N SER A 4 -6.44 18.78 -15.22
CA SER A 4 -5.06 18.69 -14.74
C SER A 4 -5.10 18.06 -13.35
N GLN A 5 -5.08 16.73 -13.28
CA GLN A 5 -4.78 16.04 -12.04
C GLN A 5 -3.32 16.34 -11.75
N SER A 6 -3.10 17.22 -10.78
CA SER A 6 -1.77 17.57 -10.29
C SER A 6 -0.92 16.33 -10.14
N SER A 7 0.18 16.30 -10.88
CA SER A 7 1.24 15.29 -10.83
C SER A 7 1.98 15.34 -9.48
N HIS A 8 1.26 15.22 -8.37
CA HIS A 8 1.87 14.79 -7.13
C HIS A 8 2.06 13.29 -7.30
N THR A 9 3.23 12.89 -7.81
CA THR A 9 3.72 11.52 -7.56
C THR A 9 3.58 11.29 -6.06
N PRO A 10 2.63 10.45 -5.61
CA PRO A 10 2.39 10.32 -4.18
C PRO A 10 3.60 9.59 -3.60
N THR A 11 4.57 10.31 -3.03
CA THR A 11 5.70 9.70 -2.31
C THR A 11 5.24 8.91 -1.08
N ALA A 12 3.97 9.03 -0.71
CA ALA A 12 3.35 8.28 0.36
C ALA A 12 3.16 6.80 -0.02
N PRO A 13 3.42 5.88 0.93
CA PRO A 13 3.04 4.49 0.76
C PRO A 13 1.52 4.32 0.57
N ALA A 14 1.13 3.39 -0.29
CA ALA A 14 -0.26 3.09 -0.65
C ALA A 14 -0.60 1.63 -0.33
N LEU A 15 -1.72 1.40 0.35
CA LEU A 15 -2.25 0.07 0.66
C LEU A 15 -3.12 -0.45 -0.51
N HIS A 16 -2.81 -1.65 -0.96
CA HIS A 16 -3.61 -2.42 -1.91
C HIS A 16 -4.15 -3.67 -1.25
N VAL A 17 -5.43 -3.96 -1.42
CA VAL A 17 -6.08 -5.19 -0.95
C VAL A 17 -6.57 -5.95 -2.17
N PHE A 18 -6.32 -7.25 -2.23
CA PHE A 18 -6.61 -8.09 -3.39
C PHE A 18 -6.87 -9.54 -2.97
N GLU A 19 -7.61 -10.28 -3.79
CA GLU A 19 -7.83 -11.71 -3.61
C GLU A 19 -6.76 -12.52 -4.36
N GLN A 20 -6.18 -13.52 -3.70
CA GLN A 20 -5.24 -14.48 -4.29
C GLN A 20 -5.53 -15.88 -3.75
N ALA A 21 -5.60 -16.87 -4.65
CA ALA A 21 -5.80 -18.28 -4.31
C ALA A 21 -7.01 -18.56 -3.39
N GLY A 22 -8.09 -17.79 -3.53
CA GLY A 22 -9.32 -17.96 -2.75
C GLY A 22 -9.30 -17.33 -1.36
N GLY A 23 -8.35 -16.43 -1.09
CA GLY A 23 -8.39 -15.61 0.10
C GLY A 23 -7.80 -14.23 -0.09
N TRP A 24 -8.02 -13.38 0.89
CA TRP A 24 -7.68 -11.97 0.81
C TRP A 24 -6.26 -11.73 1.29
N HIS A 25 -5.58 -10.82 0.61
CA HIS A 25 -4.23 -10.39 0.88
C HIS A 25 -4.13 -8.88 0.74
N TRP A 26 -3.06 -8.31 1.27
CA TRP A 26 -2.73 -6.92 1.07
C TRP A 26 -1.25 -6.72 0.74
N GLY A 27 -0.95 -5.63 0.05
CA GLY A 27 0.40 -5.19 -0.28
C GLY A 27 0.51 -3.68 -0.19
N ILE A 28 1.58 -3.17 0.39
CA ILE A 28 1.86 -1.73 0.47
C ILE A 28 2.95 -1.39 -0.54
N THR A 29 2.69 -0.39 -1.38
CA THR A 29 3.62 0.07 -2.41
C THR A 29 4.06 1.51 -2.20
N VAL A 30 5.24 1.86 -2.69
CA VAL A 30 5.72 3.25 -2.83
C VAL A 30 6.16 3.49 -4.27
N PRO A 31 6.02 4.71 -4.81
CA PRO A 31 6.65 5.03 -6.08
C PRO A 31 8.17 4.91 -5.95
N ARG A 32 8.82 4.45 -7.03
CA ARG A 32 10.27 4.44 -7.07
C ARG A 32 10.78 5.87 -7.25
N MET A 33 11.78 6.28 -6.44
CA MET A 33 12.41 7.60 -6.55
C MET A 33 13.08 7.84 -7.91
N MET A 34 13.53 6.76 -8.56
CA MET A 34 14.18 6.83 -9.86
C MET A 34 13.59 5.75 -10.77
N GLY A 35 13.14 6.16 -11.96
CA GLY A 35 12.44 5.31 -12.92
C GLY A 35 10.91 5.33 -12.75
N SER A 36 10.22 4.54 -13.58
CA SER A 36 8.75 4.42 -13.55
C SER A 36 8.30 3.21 -12.72
N GLY A 37 7.14 3.33 -12.09
CA GLY A 37 6.46 2.23 -11.41
C GLY A 37 6.60 2.26 -9.89
N PHE A 38 6.13 1.18 -9.27
CA PHE A 38 5.98 1.06 -7.83
C PHE A 38 6.84 -0.08 -7.28
N LYS A 39 7.25 0.03 -6.03
CA LYS A 39 7.93 -1.04 -5.28
C LYS A 39 7.03 -1.46 -4.12
N VAL A 40 6.79 -2.75 -3.97
CA VAL A 40 6.17 -3.31 -2.77
C VAL A 40 7.18 -3.24 -1.63
N ILE A 41 6.77 -2.66 -0.51
CA ILE A 41 7.61 -2.49 0.70
C ILE A 41 7.11 -3.30 1.90
N ALA A 42 5.85 -3.74 1.88
CA ALA A 42 5.30 -4.69 2.83
C ALA A 42 4.15 -5.47 2.17
N PHE A 43 3.89 -6.68 2.63
CA PHE A 43 2.77 -7.49 2.17
C PHE A 43 2.30 -8.43 3.27
N SER A 44 1.06 -8.89 3.17
CA SER A 44 0.51 -9.88 4.09
C SER A 44 1.08 -11.28 3.80
N GLU A 45 1.81 -11.85 4.76
CA GLU A 45 2.24 -13.26 4.70
C GLU A 45 1.10 -14.24 4.96
N LYS A 46 0.07 -13.79 5.69
CA LYS A 46 -1.14 -14.55 5.98
C LYS A 46 -2.26 -14.21 4.99
N THR A 47 -3.10 -15.19 4.73
CA THR A 47 -4.35 -15.03 3.99
C THR A 47 -5.49 -14.74 4.95
N PHE A 48 -6.41 -13.85 4.56
CA PHE A 48 -7.60 -13.52 5.33
C PHE A 48 -8.86 -14.08 4.66
N SER A 49 -9.87 -14.41 5.46
CA SER A 49 -11.14 -14.93 4.94
C SER A 49 -12.04 -13.87 4.30
N VAL A 50 -11.83 -12.59 4.65
CA VAL A 50 -12.65 -11.46 4.16
C VAL A 50 -11.78 -10.23 3.90
N GLU A 51 -12.22 -9.41 2.94
CA GLU A 51 -11.52 -8.19 2.51
C GLU A 51 -11.30 -7.20 3.67
N ASP A 52 -12.30 -6.98 4.51
CA ASP A 52 -12.23 -6.03 5.63
C ASP A 52 -11.14 -6.39 6.65
N ALA A 53 -10.92 -7.69 6.90
CA ALA A 53 -9.85 -8.15 7.78
C ALA A 53 -8.48 -7.86 7.18
N ALA A 54 -8.31 -8.11 5.88
CA ALA A 54 -7.08 -7.78 5.16
C ALA A 54 -6.84 -6.26 5.12
N ARG A 55 -7.89 -5.47 4.88
CA ARG A 55 -7.81 -4.00 4.88
C ARG A 55 -7.42 -3.46 6.24
N THR A 56 -8.02 -3.96 7.32
CA THR A 56 -7.72 -3.53 8.69
C THR A 56 -6.27 -3.80 9.05
N ASP A 57 -5.80 -5.03 8.80
CA ASP A 57 -4.42 -5.44 9.07
C ASP A 57 -3.42 -4.61 8.24
N GLY A 58 -3.68 -4.45 6.94
CA GLY A 58 -2.85 -3.62 6.06
C GLY A 58 -2.85 -2.14 6.44
N SER A 59 -3.96 -1.61 6.97
CA SER A 59 -4.04 -0.22 7.43
C SER A 59 -3.20 0.01 8.68
N GLN A 60 -3.17 -0.97 9.59
CA GLN A 60 -2.28 -0.95 10.75
C GLN A 60 -0.82 -0.99 10.31
N ALA A 61 -0.47 -1.90 9.39
CA ALA A 61 0.89 -1.97 8.84
C ALA A 61 1.30 -0.65 8.16
N LEU A 62 0.40 -0.03 7.39
CA LEU A 62 0.62 1.26 6.75
C LEU A 62 0.88 2.39 7.78
N ALA A 63 0.08 2.44 8.85
CA ALA A 63 0.27 3.41 9.91
C ALA A 63 1.61 3.24 10.63
N SER A 64 2.02 2.00 10.93
CA SER A 64 3.32 1.71 11.55
C SER A 64 4.51 2.09 10.66
N LEU A 65 4.37 1.97 9.34
CA LEU A 65 5.40 2.43 8.39
C LEU A 65 5.54 3.96 8.40
N ALA A 66 4.41 4.69 8.48
CA ALA A 66 4.42 6.14 8.57
C ALA A 66 5.09 6.64 9.86
N ASP A 67 4.82 5.98 10.99
CA ASP A 67 5.42 6.31 12.30
C ASP A 67 6.94 6.10 12.31
N ASN A 68 7.42 5.01 11.67
CA ASN A 68 8.85 4.73 11.55
C ASN A 68 9.60 5.77 10.69
N SER A 69 8.94 6.36 9.68
CA SER A 69 9.54 7.39 8.83
C SER A 69 9.68 8.77 9.48
N THR A 70 9.11 9.00 10.67
CA THR A 70 9.11 10.31 11.35
C THR A 70 10.28 10.56 12.31
N CYS A 71 11.27 9.67 12.39
CA CYS A 71 12.48 9.89 13.19
C CYS A 71 13.76 9.62 12.38
N ASN A 72 14.19 10.63 11.60
CA ASN A 72 15.60 10.81 11.22
C ASN A 72 15.88 12.26 10.81
#